data_AF-A0AAD4HKP9-F1
#
_entry.id   AF-A0AAD4HKP9-F1
#
_cell.length_a   1.000
_cell.length_b   1.000
_cell.length_c   1.000
_cell.angle_alpha   90.00
_cell.angle_beta   90.00
_cell.angle_gamma   90.00
#
_symmetry.space_group_name_H-M   'P 1'
#
loop_
_entity.id
_entity.type
_entity.pdbx_description
1 polymer ?
#
loop_
_entity_poly.entity_id
_entity_poly.type
_entity_poly.pdbx_seq_one_letter_code
_entity_poly.pdbx_strand_id
1 'polypeptide(L)'
;MVRYNDTLDKDESGRSETREEVLLNKFPPEEEHLLTTPSVVIDSSSRIIVWYLPGALTSMMMVDIHGATHSMSGLLKHSITSGKISQWRTHRSNFYTSPDGMITPGCINISPAWFQQGREVYGFSPEVSAALKGAAGHNITASLQRSGIIVSAALRVMHPDLYWAGMETQVRLGKWAARYELNEMHHHLQRWTSVFNVVSIICNRQTPPHRDPKCQPAAFDIMTTAGVYRPVIMDFMNLGIKFLYDSGSILASSCRLVRHYMNVEEGNRIVTAWYMRDSIHNFVGTPSTEYAKYDRVDI
;
A
#
# COMPACT_ATOMS: atom_id res chain seq x y z
N MET A 1 28.53 11.70 2.31
CA MET A 1 27.31 11.89 3.14
C MET A 1 26.59 10.56 3.21
N VAL A 2 26.30 10.02 4.40
CA VAL A 2 25.54 8.76 4.55
C VAL A 2 24.06 9.07 4.32
N ARG A 3 23.39 8.32 3.44
CA ARG A 3 21.94 8.51 3.23
C ARG A 3 21.13 7.74 4.25
N TYR A 4 19.94 8.24 4.56
CA TYR A 4 18.99 7.62 5.48
C TYR A 4 18.74 6.13 5.15
N ASN A 5 18.41 5.83 3.89
CA ASN A 5 18.17 4.47 3.43
C ASN A 5 19.37 3.52 3.66
N ASP A 6 20.60 4.02 3.51
CA ASP A 6 21.81 3.19 3.66
C ASP A 6 22.03 2.77 5.12
N THR A 7 21.30 3.37 6.06
CA THR A 7 21.34 2.99 7.48
C THR A 7 20.24 2.02 7.87
N LEU A 8 19.27 1.74 6.98
CA LEU A 8 18.15 0.84 7.27
C LEU A 8 18.49 -0.60 6.90
N ASP A 9 18.20 -1.53 7.80
CA ASP A 9 18.29 -2.94 7.49
C ASP A 9 17.19 -3.39 6.50
N LYS A 10 17.43 -4.53 5.84
CA LYS A 10 16.46 -5.10 4.88
C LYS A 10 15.07 -5.28 5.51
N ASP A 11 15.01 -5.74 6.75
CA ASP A 11 13.77 -6.09 7.44
C ASP A 11 13.37 -5.07 8.53
N GLU A 12 13.87 -3.84 8.45
CA GLU A 12 13.63 -2.79 9.44
C GLU A 12 12.15 -2.37 9.47
N SER A 13 11.41 -2.86 10.47
CA SER A 13 9.95 -2.69 10.57
C SER A 13 9.48 -1.37 11.19
N GLY A 14 10.39 -0.51 11.67
CA GLY A 14 10.05 0.76 12.31
C GLY A 14 9.31 0.68 13.66
N ARG A 15 9.34 -0.48 14.31
CA ARG A 15 8.62 -0.75 15.58
C ARG A 15 9.49 -0.67 16.84
N SER A 16 10.81 -0.56 16.70
CA SER A 16 11.73 -0.48 17.84
C SER A 16 12.00 0.98 18.17
N GLU A 17 11.38 1.53 19.21
CA GLU A 17 11.53 2.96 19.55
C GLU A 17 13.00 3.34 19.79
N THR A 18 13.78 2.50 20.49
CA THR A 18 15.22 2.74 20.72
C THR A 18 15.99 2.87 19.39
N ARG A 19 15.63 2.06 18.39
CA ARG A 19 16.26 2.12 17.08
C ARG A 19 15.83 3.37 16.29
N GLU A 20 14.56 3.74 16.39
CA GLU A 20 14.04 4.96 15.77
C GLU A 20 14.62 6.23 16.39
N GLU A 21 14.86 6.24 17.70
CA GLU A 21 15.53 7.34 18.39
C GLU A 21 16.97 7.53 17.87
N VAL A 22 17.71 6.44 17.67
CA VAL A 22 19.05 6.50 17.04
C VAL A 22 18.98 7.07 15.62
N LEU A 23 17.96 6.68 14.84
CA LEU A 23 17.77 7.19 13.47
C LEU A 23 17.38 8.68 13.46
N LEU A 24 16.48 9.10 14.35
CA LEU A 24 16.05 10.50 14.48
C LEU A 24 17.19 11.41 14.95
N ASN A 25 18.03 10.95 15.88
CA ASN A 25 19.21 11.70 16.31
C ASN A 25 20.23 11.89 15.17
N LYS A 26 20.30 10.94 14.24
CA LYS A 26 21.21 11.01 13.09
C LYS A 26 20.62 11.78 11.91
N PHE A 27 19.30 11.72 11.73
CA PHE A 27 18.57 12.33 10.63
C PHE A 27 17.33 13.05 11.18
N PRO A 28 17.52 14.14 11.93
CA PRO A 28 16.39 14.86 12.50
C PRO A 28 15.59 15.54 11.37
N PRO A 29 14.24 15.55 11.46
CA PRO A 29 13.46 16.43 10.60
C PRO A 29 13.80 17.88 10.90
N GLU A 30 13.85 18.73 9.87
CA GLU A 30 14.17 20.16 10.05
C GLU A 30 13.04 20.88 10.79
N GLU A 31 11.80 20.64 10.37
CA GLU A 31 10.59 21.26 10.92
C GLU A 31 9.42 20.26 10.91
N GLU A 32 8.43 20.51 11.76
CA GLU A 32 7.13 19.82 11.67
C GLU A 32 6.18 20.57 10.72
N HIS A 33 5.65 19.86 9.73
CA HIS A 33 4.69 20.40 8.77
C HIS A 33 3.37 19.64 8.81
N LEU A 34 2.24 20.37 8.80
CA LEU A 34 0.92 19.82 8.53
C LEU A 34 0.48 20.20 7.12
N LEU A 35 0.36 19.19 6.25
CA LEU A 35 -0.05 19.37 4.86
C LEU A 35 -1.56 19.15 4.72
N THR A 36 -2.25 20.17 4.22
CA THR A 36 -3.70 20.18 3.99
C THR A 36 -4.07 20.39 2.53
N THR A 37 -3.11 20.77 1.69
CA THR A 37 -3.27 21.02 0.25
C THR A 37 -2.40 20.05 -0.57
N PRO A 38 -2.68 19.88 -1.87
CA PRO A 38 -1.85 19.06 -2.74
C PRO A 38 -0.36 19.42 -2.62
N SER A 39 0.48 18.44 -2.34
CA SER A 39 1.88 18.64 -1.97
C SER A 39 2.77 17.51 -2.47
N VAL A 40 4.02 17.86 -2.76
CA VAL A 40 5.10 16.91 -3.07
C VAL A 40 6.24 17.16 -2.10
N VAL A 41 6.75 16.10 -1.49
CA VAL A 41 7.90 16.16 -0.58
C VAL A 41 9.12 15.64 -1.34
N ILE A 42 10.15 16.46 -1.42
CA ILE A 42 11.42 16.13 -2.06
C ILE A 42 12.54 16.09 -1.02
N ASP A 43 13.50 15.18 -1.21
CA ASP A 43 14.73 15.18 -0.42
C ASP A 43 15.78 16.15 -0.98
N SER A 44 16.90 16.29 -0.27
CA SER A 44 18.03 17.15 -0.67
C SER A 44 18.76 16.69 -1.94
N SER A 45 18.44 15.49 -2.46
CA SER A 45 18.92 14.97 -3.74
C SER A 45 17.86 15.07 -4.85
N SER A 46 16.82 15.90 -4.66
CA SER A 46 15.70 16.10 -5.60
C SER A 46 14.90 14.83 -5.89
N ARG A 47 14.95 13.85 -4.98
CA ARG A 47 14.14 12.63 -5.08
C ARG A 47 12.78 12.91 -4.45
N ILE A 48 11.73 12.49 -5.13
CA ILE A 48 10.39 12.61 -4.60
C ILE A 48 10.18 11.46 -3.61
N ILE A 49 9.80 11.79 -2.38
CA ILE A 49 9.55 10.82 -1.31
C ILE A 49 8.05 10.64 -1.08
N VAL A 50 7.27 11.71 -1.26
CA VAL A 50 5.82 11.70 -1.01
C VAL A 50 5.08 12.51 -2.06
N TRP A 51 3.94 11.98 -2.51
CA TRP A 51 2.86 12.73 -3.14
C TRP A 51 1.63 12.70 -2.26
N TYR A 52 1.05 13.86 -1.98
CA TYR A 52 -0.19 13.98 -1.24
C TYR A 52 -1.22 14.76 -2.07
N LEU A 53 -2.35 14.13 -2.34
CA LEU A 53 -3.43 14.66 -3.17
C LEU A 53 -4.76 14.54 -2.40
N PRO A 54 -5.10 15.52 -1.53
CA PRO A 54 -6.37 15.52 -0.81
C PRO A 54 -7.55 15.69 -1.76
N GLY A 55 -8.63 14.93 -1.54
CA GLY A 55 -9.86 15.03 -2.32
C GLY A 55 -9.73 14.64 -3.80
N ALA A 56 -8.68 13.91 -4.18
CA ALA A 56 -8.41 13.53 -5.56
C ALA A 56 -9.31 12.40 -6.09
N LEU A 57 -9.90 11.58 -5.22
CA LEU A 57 -10.87 10.56 -5.64
C LEU A 57 -12.25 11.16 -5.81
N THR A 58 -12.90 10.79 -6.91
CA THR A 58 -14.31 11.16 -7.15
C THR A 58 -15.26 10.31 -6.32
N SER A 59 -16.47 10.82 -6.07
CA SER A 59 -17.53 10.09 -5.37
C SER A 59 -17.84 8.74 -6.03
N MET A 60 -17.80 8.67 -7.35
CA MET A 60 -18.04 7.44 -8.11
C MET A 60 -16.97 6.37 -7.83
N MET A 61 -15.70 6.77 -7.71
CA MET A 61 -14.63 5.84 -7.33
C MET A 61 -14.77 5.36 -5.89
N MET A 62 -15.17 6.25 -4.98
CA MET A 62 -15.43 5.86 -3.60
C MET A 62 -16.58 4.86 -3.51
N VAL A 63 -17.64 5.01 -4.32
CA VAL A 63 -18.74 4.04 -4.42
C VAL A 63 -18.23 2.66 -4.85
N ASP A 64 -17.32 2.57 -5.84
CA ASP A 64 -16.74 1.28 -6.22
C ASP A 64 -15.96 0.63 -5.08
N ILE A 65 -15.15 1.42 -4.36
CA ILE A 65 -14.36 0.96 -3.21
C ILE A 65 -15.29 0.41 -2.12
N HIS A 66 -16.39 1.11 -1.85
CA HIS A 66 -17.43 0.64 -0.93
C HIS A 66 -18.07 -0.67 -1.40
N GLY A 67 -18.49 -0.75 -2.67
CA GLY A 67 -19.09 -1.96 -3.23
C GLY A 67 -18.15 -3.17 -3.18
N ALA A 68 -16.88 -2.97 -3.58
CA ALA A 68 -15.82 -3.97 -3.49
C ALA A 68 -15.64 -4.45 -2.04
N THR A 69 -15.55 -3.51 -1.09
CA THR A 69 -15.38 -3.81 0.34
C THR A 69 -16.57 -4.58 0.90
N HIS A 70 -17.80 -4.16 0.58
CA HIS A 70 -19.02 -4.81 1.05
C HIS A 70 -19.10 -6.28 0.58
N SER A 71 -18.70 -6.55 -0.66
CA SER A 71 -18.64 -7.91 -1.22
C SER A 71 -17.68 -8.84 -0.48
N MET A 72 -16.73 -8.28 0.30
CA MET A 72 -15.72 -9.01 1.07
C MET A 72 -15.95 -9.00 2.57
N SER A 73 -17.12 -8.54 3.04
CA SER A 73 -17.48 -8.43 4.47
C SER A 73 -17.16 -9.70 5.26
N GLY A 74 -17.49 -10.88 4.73
CA GLY A 74 -17.15 -12.16 5.35
C GLY A 74 -15.64 -12.30 5.59
N LEU A 75 -14.81 -12.09 4.57
CA LEU A 75 -13.35 -12.22 4.69
C LEU A 75 -12.74 -11.14 5.59
N LEU A 76 -13.25 -9.91 5.53
CA LEU A 76 -12.85 -8.81 6.42
C LEU A 76 -13.09 -9.19 7.89
N LYS A 77 -14.29 -9.69 8.21
CA LYS A 77 -14.61 -10.12 9.58
C LYS A 77 -13.67 -11.21 10.09
N HIS A 78 -13.38 -12.22 9.26
CA HIS A 78 -12.51 -13.34 9.62
C HIS A 78 -11.02 -12.95 9.69
N SER A 79 -10.62 -11.82 9.11
CA SER A 79 -9.25 -11.33 9.20
C SER A 79 -8.86 -10.82 10.59
N ILE A 80 -9.85 -10.51 11.44
CA ILE A 80 -9.60 -10.01 12.79
C ILE A 80 -9.35 -11.18 13.74
N THR A 81 -8.29 -11.06 14.54
CA THR A 81 -7.78 -12.09 15.43
C THR A 81 -7.66 -11.58 16.87
N SER A 82 -7.80 -12.49 17.83
CA SER A 82 -7.50 -12.26 19.26
C SER A 82 -6.13 -12.81 19.66
N GLY A 83 -5.23 -12.95 18.67
CA GLY A 83 -3.93 -13.58 18.85
C GLY A 83 -2.91 -12.67 19.56
N LYS A 84 -1.64 -12.77 19.18
CA LYS A 84 -0.59 -11.94 19.78
C LYS A 84 -0.78 -10.48 19.36
N ILE A 85 -0.65 -9.55 20.32
CA ILE A 85 -0.65 -8.10 20.06
C ILE A 85 0.44 -7.70 19.04
N SER A 86 1.53 -8.47 18.97
CA SER A 86 2.59 -8.27 17.96
C SER A 86 2.09 -8.42 16.52
N GLN A 87 0.99 -9.14 16.27
CA GLN A 87 0.29 -9.26 14.98
C GLN A 87 -0.66 -8.07 14.76
N TRP A 88 -0.12 -6.86 14.88
CA TRP A 88 -0.91 -5.64 14.92
C TRP A 88 -1.81 -5.44 13.69
N ARG A 89 -1.45 -5.99 12.51
CA ARG A 89 -2.25 -5.84 11.29
C ARG A 89 -3.63 -6.49 11.37
N THR A 90 -3.78 -7.51 12.22
CA THR A 90 -4.99 -8.34 12.37
C THR A 90 -5.49 -8.41 13.80
N HIS A 91 -4.76 -7.87 14.79
CA HIS A 91 -5.18 -7.92 16.18
C HIS A 91 -6.39 -7.01 16.45
N ARG A 92 -7.40 -7.53 17.14
CA ARG A 92 -8.69 -6.86 17.37
C ARG A 92 -8.60 -5.50 18.07
N SER A 93 -7.57 -5.25 18.87
CA SER A 93 -7.37 -3.94 19.53
C SER A 93 -7.18 -2.80 18.54
N ASN A 94 -6.80 -3.12 17.30
CA ASN A 94 -6.54 -2.12 16.28
C ASN A 94 -7.73 -1.88 15.36
N PHE A 95 -8.89 -2.46 15.65
CA PHE A 95 -10.11 -2.27 14.88
C PHE A 95 -11.20 -1.66 15.74
N TYR A 96 -11.99 -0.77 15.16
CA TYR A 96 -13.16 -0.18 15.78
C TYR A 96 -14.42 -0.51 14.97
N THR A 97 -15.57 -0.51 15.65
CA THR A 97 -16.85 -0.86 15.02
C THR A 97 -17.35 0.27 14.13
N SER A 98 -18.02 -0.10 13.04
CA SER A 98 -18.79 0.84 12.24
C SER A 98 -19.99 1.36 13.05
N PRO A 99 -20.20 2.69 13.17
CA PRO A 99 -21.29 3.24 13.98
C PRO A 99 -22.69 2.84 13.51
N ASP A 100 -22.86 2.66 12.20
CA ASP A 100 -24.13 2.33 11.53
C ASP A 100 -24.16 0.89 10.98
N GLY A 101 -23.07 0.12 11.18
CA GLY A 101 -22.93 -1.24 10.66
C GLY A 101 -22.67 -1.32 9.15
N MET A 102 -22.47 -0.20 8.45
CA MET A 102 -22.31 -0.18 7.00
C MET A 102 -20.99 -0.75 6.50
N ILE A 103 -19.95 -0.72 7.35
CA ILE A 103 -18.63 -1.26 7.05
C ILE A 103 -18.30 -2.39 8.02
N THR A 104 -17.83 -3.52 7.48
CA THR A 104 -17.23 -4.58 8.29
C THR A 104 -15.75 -4.27 8.54
N PRO A 105 -15.31 -4.09 9.79
CA PRO A 105 -13.89 -3.90 10.10
C PRO A 105 -13.07 -5.13 9.69
N GLY A 106 -11.85 -4.90 9.24
CA GLY A 106 -10.97 -5.99 8.81
C GLY A 106 -9.82 -5.51 7.93
N CYS A 107 -8.90 -6.43 7.63
CA CYS A 107 -7.76 -6.18 6.77
C CYS A 107 -7.48 -7.43 5.93
N ILE A 108 -7.68 -7.33 4.61
CA ILE A 108 -7.38 -8.42 3.68
C ILE A 108 -6.35 -7.98 2.65
N ASN A 109 -5.54 -8.92 2.18
CA ASN A 109 -4.59 -8.71 1.09
C ASN A 109 -5.04 -9.53 -0.12
N ILE A 110 -5.04 -8.89 -1.28
CA ILE A 110 -5.54 -9.43 -2.54
C ILE A 110 -4.40 -9.31 -3.55
N SER A 111 -4.05 -10.43 -4.16
CA SER A 111 -2.97 -10.51 -5.15
C SER A 111 -3.17 -11.68 -6.10
N PRO A 112 -3.03 -11.45 -7.43
CA PRO A 112 -3.11 -12.53 -8.42
C PRO A 112 -1.92 -13.49 -8.31
N ALA A 113 -0.78 -13.04 -7.80
CA ALA A 113 0.41 -13.85 -7.60
C ALA A 113 1.22 -13.34 -6.40
N TRP A 114 1.29 -14.14 -5.35
CA TRP A 114 1.93 -13.79 -4.08
C TRP A 114 2.63 -15.02 -3.48
N PHE A 115 3.76 -14.82 -2.80
CA PHE A 115 4.36 -15.86 -1.99
C PHE A 115 3.68 -15.94 -0.63
N GLN A 116 3.26 -17.15 -0.23
CA GLN A 116 2.72 -17.36 1.11
C GLN A 116 3.76 -17.01 2.18
N GLN A 117 3.28 -16.68 3.38
CA GLN A 117 4.15 -16.30 4.49
C GLN A 117 5.23 -17.37 4.74
N GLY A 118 6.49 -16.94 4.81
CA GLY A 118 7.64 -17.82 5.02
C GLY A 118 8.06 -18.62 3.78
N ARG A 119 7.41 -18.42 2.63
CA ARG A 119 7.73 -19.10 1.35
C ARG A 119 8.44 -18.20 0.33
N GLU A 120 8.99 -17.08 0.77
CA GLU A 120 9.82 -16.18 -0.05
C GLU A 120 11.27 -16.72 -0.15
N VAL A 121 11.42 -18.00 -0.50
CA VAL A 121 12.70 -18.73 -0.58
C VAL A 121 12.71 -19.65 -1.81
N TYR A 122 13.90 -20.14 -2.19
CA TYR A 122 14.07 -21.02 -3.35
C TYR A 122 13.19 -22.28 -3.26
N GLY A 123 12.61 -22.69 -4.38
CA GLY A 123 11.78 -23.90 -4.50
C GLY A 123 10.28 -23.68 -4.30
N PHE A 124 9.85 -22.48 -3.91
CA PHE A 124 8.43 -22.10 -3.91
C PHE A 124 8.09 -21.24 -5.11
N SER A 125 6.82 -21.28 -5.51
CA SER A 125 6.26 -20.43 -6.57
C SER A 125 5.19 -19.51 -5.98
N PRO A 126 4.94 -18.34 -6.59
CA PRO A 126 3.79 -17.52 -6.25
C PRO A 126 2.48 -18.28 -6.47
N GLU A 127 1.47 -17.95 -5.67
CA GLU A 127 0.12 -18.48 -5.75
C GLU A 127 -0.91 -17.35 -5.70
N VAL A 128 -2.13 -17.63 -6.16
CA VAL A 128 -3.27 -16.74 -5.98
C VAL A 128 -3.55 -16.57 -4.48
N SER A 129 -3.66 -15.31 -4.02
CA SER A 129 -4.00 -15.02 -2.64
C SER A 129 -5.31 -15.68 -2.22
N ALA A 130 -5.43 -16.11 -0.96
CA ALA A 130 -6.65 -16.77 -0.47
C ALA A 130 -7.92 -15.92 -0.66
N ALA A 131 -7.79 -14.59 -0.58
CA ALA A 131 -8.89 -13.64 -0.75
C ALA A 131 -9.39 -13.54 -2.21
N LEU A 132 -8.60 -13.99 -3.19
CA LEU A 132 -9.05 -14.03 -4.59
C LEU A 132 -9.77 -15.33 -4.96
N LYS A 133 -9.72 -16.34 -4.10
CA LYS A 133 -10.36 -17.64 -4.37
C LYS A 133 -11.88 -17.55 -4.18
N GLY A 134 -12.61 -18.27 -5.01
CA GLY A 134 -14.07 -18.35 -4.96
C GLY A 134 -14.79 -17.13 -5.56
N ALA A 135 -16.12 -17.16 -5.54
CA ALA A 135 -16.95 -16.19 -6.27
C ALA A 135 -16.72 -14.72 -5.87
N ALA A 136 -16.59 -14.44 -4.57
CA ALA A 136 -16.32 -13.08 -4.08
C ALA A 136 -14.95 -12.56 -4.56
N GLY A 137 -13.93 -13.41 -4.48
CA GLY A 137 -12.57 -13.12 -4.95
C GLY A 137 -12.50 -12.91 -6.47
N HIS A 138 -13.30 -13.64 -7.26
CA HIS A 138 -13.40 -13.40 -8.69
C HIS A 138 -14.02 -12.04 -9.00
N ASN A 139 -15.11 -11.70 -8.31
CA ASN A 139 -15.85 -10.47 -8.55
C ASN A 139 -15.10 -9.22 -8.08
N ILE A 140 -14.30 -9.29 -7.01
CA ILE A 140 -13.61 -8.11 -6.51
C ILE A 140 -12.59 -7.52 -7.50
N THR A 141 -11.98 -8.37 -8.34
CA THR A 141 -11.09 -7.87 -9.40
C THR A 141 -11.83 -6.96 -10.37
N ALA A 142 -13.09 -7.26 -10.70
CA ALA A 142 -13.97 -6.42 -11.50
C ALA A 142 -14.36 -5.13 -10.76
N SER A 143 -14.74 -5.24 -9.48
CA SER A 143 -15.16 -4.08 -8.67
C SER A 143 -14.02 -3.07 -8.45
N LEU A 144 -12.77 -3.53 -8.37
CA LEU A 144 -11.60 -2.65 -8.19
C LEU A 144 -10.98 -2.16 -9.50
N GLN A 145 -11.55 -2.47 -10.67
CA GLN A 145 -10.92 -2.15 -11.96
C GLN A 145 -10.58 -0.66 -12.10
N ARG A 146 -11.55 0.21 -11.79
CA ARG A 146 -11.40 1.66 -11.88
C ARG A 146 -10.33 2.17 -10.92
N SER A 147 -10.32 1.68 -9.69
CA SER A 147 -9.31 2.01 -8.68
C SER A 147 -7.92 1.59 -9.16
N GLY A 148 -7.77 0.35 -9.65
CA GLY A 148 -6.52 -0.19 -10.19
C GLY A 148 -5.97 0.62 -11.36
N ILE A 149 -6.84 1.04 -12.29
CA ILE A 149 -6.47 1.88 -13.43
C ILE A 149 -5.98 3.25 -12.96
N ILE A 150 -6.72 3.91 -12.07
CA ILE A 150 -6.39 5.27 -11.63
C ILE A 150 -5.10 5.30 -10.81
N VAL A 151 -4.88 4.36 -9.88
CA VAL A 151 -3.60 4.33 -9.14
C VAL A 151 -2.42 3.99 -10.05
N SER A 152 -2.64 3.19 -11.10
CA SER A 152 -1.60 2.90 -12.10
C SER A 152 -1.30 4.13 -12.96
N ALA A 153 -2.33 4.86 -13.38
CA ALA A 153 -2.17 6.11 -14.12
C ALA A 153 -1.47 7.19 -13.27
N ALA A 154 -1.83 7.29 -11.99
CA ALA A 154 -1.16 8.16 -11.03
C ALA A 154 0.31 7.77 -10.89
N LEU A 155 0.61 6.49 -10.72
CA LEU A 155 1.98 6.00 -10.62
C LEU A 155 2.80 6.32 -11.89
N ARG A 156 2.19 6.23 -13.07
CA ARG A 156 2.86 6.59 -14.32
C ARG A 156 3.33 8.04 -14.35
N VAL A 157 2.62 8.95 -13.69
CA VAL A 157 3.02 10.36 -13.55
C VAL A 157 4.04 10.54 -12.43
N MET A 158 3.77 9.93 -11.27
CA MET A 158 4.56 10.11 -10.05
C MET A 158 5.94 9.43 -10.13
N HIS A 159 6.00 8.27 -10.78
CA HIS A 159 7.19 7.42 -10.89
C HIS A 159 7.12 6.53 -12.15
N PRO A 160 7.41 7.07 -13.34
CA PRO A 160 7.29 6.35 -14.61
C PRO A 160 8.05 5.03 -14.68
N ASP A 161 9.28 4.98 -14.15
CA ASP A 161 10.10 3.76 -14.15
C ASP A 161 9.46 2.63 -13.33
N LEU A 162 8.90 2.97 -12.16
CA LEU A 162 8.18 2.00 -11.32
C LEU A 162 6.90 1.51 -11.99
N TYR A 163 6.18 2.40 -12.68
CA TYR A 163 5.04 1.99 -13.49
C TYR A 163 5.43 0.94 -14.55
N TRP A 164 6.51 1.18 -15.30
CA TRP A 164 6.96 0.25 -16.33
C TRP A 164 7.48 -1.06 -15.76
N ALA A 165 8.20 -1.04 -14.64
CA ALA A 165 8.63 -2.23 -13.93
C ALA A 165 7.43 -3.06 -13.42
N GLY A 166 6.39 -2.40 -12.90
CA GLY A 166 5.14 -3.05 -12.51
C GLY A 166 4.44 -3.70 -13.71
N MET A 167 4.28 -2.97 -14.82
CA MET A 167 3.71 -3.49 -16.08
C MET A 167 4.48 -4.72 -16.58
N GLU A 168 5.81 -4.64 -16.64
CA GLU A 168 6.65 -5.74 -17.09
C GLU A 168 6.49 -6.96 -16.19
N THR A 169 6.45 -6.77 -14.87
CA THR A 169 6.22 -7.84 -13.89
C THR A 169 4.91 -8.56 -14.17
N GLN A 170 3.82 -7.82 -14.38
CA GLN A 170 2.49 -8.41 -14.67
C GLN A 170 2.51 -9.21 -15.99
N VAL A 171 3.14 -8.68 -17.05
CA VAL A 171 3.24 -9.38 -18.35
C VAL A 171 4.06 -10.66 -18.22
N ARG A 172 5.20 -10.61 -17.53
CA ARG A 172 6.07 -11.78 -17.34
C ARG A 172 5.38 -12.84 -16.46
N LEU A 173 4.68 -12.44 -15.41
CA LEU A 173 3.84 -13.35 -14.60
C LEU A 173 2.74 -13.99 -15.45
N GLY A 174 2.07 -13.23 -16.32
CA GLY A 174 1.01 -13.73 -17.20
C GLY A 174 1.52 -14.80 -18.16
N LYS A 175 2.68 -14.56 -18.79
CA LYS A 175 3.36 -15.53 -19.66
C LYS A 175 3.81 -16.77 -18.90
N TRP A 176 4.37 -16.59 -17.70
CA TRP A 176 4.76 -17.69 -16.83
C TRP A 176 3.55 -18.56 -16.44
N ALA A 177 2.47 -17.94 -15.94
CA ALA A 177 1.25 -18.64 -15.56
C ALA A 177 0.64 -19.42 -16.73
N ALA A 178 0.63 -18.85 -17.94
CA ALA A 178 0.16 -19.54 -19.14
C ALA A 178 1.05 -20.74 -19.51
N ARG A 179 2.37 -20.58 -19.47
CA ARG A 179 3.34 -21.64 -19.80
C ARG A 179 3.23 -22.86 -18.89
N TYR A 180 2.94 -22.64 -17.61
CA TYR A 180 2.80 -23.69 -16.60
C TYR A 180 1.34 -24.07 -16.32
N GLU A 181 0.40 -23.66 -17.18
CA GLU A 181 -1.03 -24.01 -17.11
C GLU A 181 -1.69 -23.67 -15.75
N LEU A 182 -1.24 -22.58 -15.13
CA LEU A 182 -1.78 -22.07 -13.86
C LEU A 182 -3.05 -21.27 -14.12
N ASN A 183 -4.11 -21.96 -14.50
CA ASN A 183 -5.35 -21.38 -15.03
C ASN A 183 -6.00 -20.35 -14.09
N GLU A 184 -6.05 -20.61 -12.78
CA GLU A 184 -6.62 -19.66 -11.80
C GLU A 184 -5.80 -18.36 -11.73
N MET A 185 -4.48 -18.47 -11.64
CA MET A 185 -3.59 -17.30 -11.65
C MET A 185 -3.70 -16.53 -12.95
N HIS A 186 -3.65 -17.22 -14.09
CA HIS A 186 -3.75 -16.59 -15.39
C HIS A 186 -5.10 -15.86 -15.55
N HIS A 187 -6.20 -16.45 -15.10
CA HIS A 187 -7.53 -15.83 -15.08
C HIS A 187 -7.55 -14.51 -14.28
N HIS A 188 -6.93 -14.48 -13.10
CA HIS A 188 -6.85 -13.27 -12.29
C HIS A 188 -5.92 -12.21 -12.90
N LEU A 189 -4.75 -12.61 -13.41
CA LEU A 189 -3.81 -11.70 -14.08
C LEU A 189 -4.45 -11.01 -15.29
N GLN A 190 -5.29 -11.71 -16.06
CA GLN A 190 -6.03 -11.11 -17.19
C GLN A 190 -7.04 -10.03 -16.77
N ARG A 191 -7.55 -10.09 -15.54
CA ARG A 191 -8.55 -9.14 -15.00
C ARG A 191 -7.94 -8.10 -14.08
N TRP A 192 -6.68 -8.26 -13.73
CA TRP A 192 -5.95 -7.39 -12.83
C TRP A 192 -5.54 -6.11 -13.58
N THR A 193 -6.20 -5.00 -13.29
CA THR A 193 -6.00 -3.73 -14.02
C THR A 193 -4.92 -2.83 -13.42
N SER A 194 -4.18 -3.31 -12.42
CA SER A 194 -3.18 -2.54 -11.69
C SER A 194 -1.75 -2.97 -12.01
N VAL A 195 -0.81 -2.02 -12.06
CA VAL A 195 0.62 -2.32 -12.14
C VAL A 195 1.19 -2.83 -10.83
N PHE A 196 0.53 -2.52 -9.71
CA PHE A 196 0.86 -3.07 -8.40
C PHE A 196 0.51 -4.55 -8.37
N ASN A 197 1.28 -5.36 -7.63
CA ASN A 197 1.00 -6.80 -7.54
C ASN A 197 0.20 -7.19 -6.30
N VAL A 198 -0.06 -6.24 -5.39
CA VAL A 198 -0.94 -6.44 -4.23
C VAL A 198 -1.82 -5.20 -4.00
N VAL A 199 -3.05 -5.44 -3.55
CA VAL A 199 -3.87 -4.43 -2.86
C VAL A 199 -4.29 -4.96 -1.50
N SER A 200 -4.13 -4.13 -0.47
CA SER A 200 -4.74 -4.35 0.85
C SER A 200 -6.01 -3.52 0.98
N ILE A 201 -7.09 -4.14 1.44
CA ILE A 201 -8.31 -3.44 1.84
C ILE A 201 -8.34 -3.41 3.36
N ILE A 202 -8.33 -2.21 3.92
CA ILE A 202 -8.18 -1.94 5.34
C ILE A 202 -9.38 -1.13 5.81
N CYS A 203 -10.23 -1.75 6.62
CA CYS A 203 -11.49 -1.18 7.08
C CYS A 203 -11.46 -0.96 8.59
N ASN A 204 -11.80 0.27 9.00
CA ASN A 204 -11.90 0.69 10.41
C ASN A 204 -10.75 0.18 11.29
N ARG A 205 -9.52 0.37 10.78
CA ARG A 205 -8.30 -0.07 11.46
C ARG A 205 -7.41 1.13 11.77
N GLN A 206 -6.96 1.24 13.02
CA GLN A 206 -5.84 2.11 13.40
C GLN A 206 -4.51 1.42 13.09
N THR A 207 -3.46 2.20 12.88
CA THR A 207 -2.17 1.71 12.41
C THR A 207 -1.06 2.22 13.32
N PRO A 208 -0.49 1.37 14.20
CA PRO A 208 0.63 1.76 15.06
C PRO A 208 1.88 2.11 14.23
N PRO A 209 2.87 2.81 14.83
CA PRO A 209 4.08 3.21 14.13
C PRO A 209 4.83 2.04 13.51
N HIS A 210 5.10 2.11 12.21
CA HIS A 210 5.84 1.07 11.49
C HIS A 210 6.37 1.54 10.13
N ARG A 211 7.16 0.68 9.49
CA ARG A 211 7.54 0.68 8.07
C ARG A 211 7.08 -0.63 7.42
N ASP A 212 7.02 -0.63 6.09
CA ASP A 212 6.74 -1.80 5.27
C ASP A 212 8.04 -2.26 4.56
N PRO A 213 8.82 -3.19 5.15
CA PRO A 213 10.16 -3.51 4.65
C PRO A 213 10.18 -4.38 3.37
N LYS A 214 9.02 -4.85 2.89
CA LYS A 214 8.95 -5.88 1.83
C LYS A 214 8.85 -5.34 0.39
N CYS A 215 9.19 -4.07 0.21
CA CYS A 215 9.30 -3.41 -1.10
C CYS A 215 10.68 -2.78 -1.30
N GLN A 216 11.02 -2.36 -2.51
CA GLN A 216 12.27 -1.66 -2.79
C GLN A 216 12.23 -0.26 -2.18
N PRO A 217 13.37 0.31 -1.74
CA PRO A 217 13.41 1.67 -1.20
C PRO A 217 12.82 2.74 -2.12
N ALA A 218 12.98 2.59 -3.43
CA ALA A 218 12.45 3.51 -4.43
C ALA A 218 10.96 3.28 -4.75
N ALA A 219 10.40 2.13 -4.37
CA ALA A 219 9.03 1.79 -4.71
C ALA A 219 8.04 2.64 -3.89
N PHE A 220 7.07 3.24 -4.57
CA PHE A 220 5.93 3.84 -3.93
C PHE A 220 4.85 2.81 -3.66
N ASP A 221 4.25 2.91 -2.48
CA ASP A 221 2.92 2.41 -2.20
C ASP A 221 1.94 3.56 -2.44
N ILE A 222 0.78 3.27 -3.01
CA ILE A 222 -0.30 4.25 -3.18
C ILE A 222 -1.47 3.85 -2.30
N MET A 223 -1.80 4.70 -1.34
CA MET A 223 -2.93 4.53 -0.45
C MET A 223 -4.05 5.50 -0.85
N THR A 224 -5.26 4.98 -0.97
CA THR A 224 -6.45 5.79 -1.22
C THR A 224 -7.47 5.61 -0.11
N THR A 225 -8.22 6.65 0.21
CA THR A 225 -9.23 6.63 1.28
C THR A 225 -10.65 6.79 0.74
N ALA A 226 -11.61 6.14 1.38
CA ALA A 226 -13.03 6.30 1.11
C ALA A 226 -13.86 6.14 2.39
N GLY A 227 -15.08 6.67 2.37
CA GLY A 227 -16.05 6.54 3.46
C GLY A 227 -16.33 7.83 4.22
N VAL A 228 -17.06 7.69 5.32
CA VAL A 228 -17.55 8.81 6.12
C VAL A 228 -16.98 8.65 7.52
N TYR A 229 -15.94 9.42 7.82
CA TYR A 229 -15.24 9.41 9.09
C TYR A 229 -14.70 10.81 9.37
N ARG A 230 -14.37 11.11 10.62
CA ARG A 230 -13.76 12.39 10.95
C ARG A 230 -12.37 12.47 10.30
N PRO A 231 -11.94 13.62 9.79
CA PRO A 231 -10.58 13.76 9.28
C PRO A 231 -9.55 13.31 10.31
N VAL A 232 -8.56 12.54 9.87
CA VAL A 232 -7.51 11.98 10.73
C VAL A 232 -6.13 12.43 10.28
N ILE A 233 -5.17 12.39 11.20
CA ILE A 233 -3.79 12.75 10.88
C ILE A 233 -3.00 11.48 10.54
N MET A 234 -2.46 11.43 9.32
CA MET A 234 -1.40 10.49 8.98
C MET A 234 -0.07 11.15 9.35
N ASP A 235 0.73 10.49 10.18
CA ASP A 235 1.99 11.02 10.68
C ASP A 235 3.17 10.27 10.03
N PHE A 236 3.98 10.96 9.23
CA PHE A 236 5.25 10.49 8.69
C PHE A 236 6.37 10.93 9.64
N MET A 237 6.48 10.16 10.72
CA MET A 237 7.20 10.53 11.95
C MET A 237 8.67 10.89 11.69
N ASN A 238 9.36 10.12 10.84
CA ASN A 238 10.78 10.34 10.56
C ASN A 238 11.04 11.49 9.57
N LEU A 239 9.99 12.05 8.98
CA LEU A 239 10.09 13.22 8.10
C LEU A 239 9.62 14.51 8.78
N GLY A 240 8.97 14.42 9.95
CA GLY A 240 8.31 15.58 10.55
C GLY A 240 7.09 16.05 9.76
N ILE A 241 6.49 15.17 8.94
CA ILE A 241 5.38 15.56 8.04
C ILE A 241 4.10 14.88 8.46
N LYS A 242 3.04 15.66 8.59
CA LYS A 242 1.69 15.22 8.92
C LYS A 242 0.74 15.59 7.78
N PHE A 243 -0.27 14.77 7.54
CA PHE A 243 -1.25 14.98 6.47
C PHE A 243 -2.65 14.93 7.05
N LEU A 244 -3.53 15.81 6.55
CA LEU A 244 -4.96 15.65 6.78
C LEU A 244 -5.52 14.52 5.91
N TYR A 245 -5.55 13.31 6.46
CA TYR A 245 -5.88 12.10 5.73
C TYR A 245 -7.39 11.83 5.72
N ASP A 246 -8.12 12.71 5.02
CA ASP A 246 -9.58 12.66 4.89
C ASP A 246 -10.03 11.72 3.75
N SER A 247 -11.33 11.46 3.65
CA SER A 247 -11.96 10.68 2.59
C SER A 247 -11.66 11.26 1.20
N GLY A 248 -11.39 10.38 0.25
CA GLY A 248 -11.05 10.73 -1.12
C GLY A 248 -9.60 11.17 -1.35
N SER A 249 -8.73 11.02 -0.36
CA SER A 249 -7.30 11.33 -0.48
C SER A 249 -6.53 10.24 -1.22
N ILE A 250 -5.51 10.64 -1.97
CA ILE A 250 -4.46 9.76 -2.48
C ILE A 250 -3.13 10.17 -1.84
N LEU A 251 -2.41 9.20 -1.28
CA LEU A 251 -1.09 9.37 -0.70
C LEU A 251 -0.16 8.33 -1.31
N ALA A 252 0.89 8.78 -2.01
CA ALA A 252 1.94 7.91 -2.52
C ALA A 252 3.24 8.15 -1.75
N SER A 253 3.89 7.09 -1.28
CA SER A 253 5.15 7.20 -0.54
C SER A 253 5.91 5.88 -0.55
N SER A 254 7.22 5.93 -0.33
CA SER A 254 7.99 4.73 0.01
C SER A 254 7.77 4.37 1.48
N CYS A 255 6.80 3.49 1.76
CA CYS A 255 6.52 2.99 3.12
C CYS A 255 7.67 2.17 3.71
N ARG A 256 8.65 1.77 2.90
CA ARG A 256 9.93 1.20 3.36
C ARG A 256 10.85 2.23 4.00
N LEU A 257 10.82 3.48 3.55
CA LEU A 257 11.64 4.55 4.10
C LEU A 257 10.88 5.32 5.19
N VAL A 258 9.60 5.53 4.95
CA VAL A 258 8.76 6.38 5.76
C VAL A 258 8.11 5.57 6.88
N ARG A 259 8.54 5.85 8.12
CA ARG A 259 7.83 5.39 9.31
C ARG A 259 6.56 6.18 9.44
N HIS A 260 5.46 5.46 9.48
CA HIS A 260 4.15 6.07 9.47
C HIS A 260 3.21 5.49 10.52
N TYR A 261 2.30 6.33 10.96
CA TYR A 261 1.37 6.07 12.05
C TYR A 261 0.04 6.79 11.80
N MET A 262 -1.04 6.20 12.30
CA MET A 262 -2.34 6.86 12.33
C MET A 262 -3.24 6.25 13.41
N ASN A 263 -3.83 7.11 14.22
CA ASN A 263 -4.94 6.75 15.10
C ASN A 263 -6.28 7.17 14.48
N VAL A 264 -7.25 6.27 14.54
CA VAL A 264 -8.64 6.52 14.13
C VAL A 264 -9.55 5.79 15.10
N GLU A 265 -10.54 6.50 15.63
CA GLU A 265 -11.40 5.98 16.70
C GLU A 265 -12.86 5.80 16.28
N GLU A 266 -13.33 6.56 15.27
CA GLU A 266 -14.74 6.59 14.90
C GLU A 266 -14.94 6.72 13.38
N GLY A 267 -16.04 6.14 12.89
CA GLY A 267 -16.56 6.34 11.54
C GLY A 267 -16.47 5.11 10.64
N ASN A 268 -16.65 5.35 9.35
CA ASN A 268 -16.63 4.35 8.29
C ASN A 268 -15.48 4.67 7.36
N ARG A 269 -14.30 4.08 7.61
CA ARG A 269 -13.08 4.32 6.85
C ARG A 269 -12.65 3.08 6.10
N ILE A 270 -12.43 3.25 4.80
CA ILE A 270 -11.81 2.26 3.92
C ILE A 270 -10.52 2.84 3.40
N VAL A 271 -9.44 2.07 3.49
CA VAL A 271 -8.19 2.36 2.79
C VAL A 271 -7.93 1.23 1.80
N THR A 272 -7.61 1.59 0.56
CA THR A 272 -6.98 0.65 -0.38
C THR A 272 -5.51 1.01 -0.51
N ALA A 273 -4.62 0.11 -0.10
CA ALA A 273 -3.17 0.28 -0.20
C ALA A 273 -2.62 -0.61 -1.31
N TRP A 274 -2.13 0.01 -2.37
CA TRP A 274 -1.58 -0.64 -3.55
C TRP A 274 -0.07 -0.62 -3.46
N TYR A 275 0.55 -1.79 -3.51
CA TYR A 275 2.00 -1.92 -3.32
C TYR A 275 2.58 -3.07 -4.14
N MET A 276 3.90 -3.03 -4.27
CA MET A 276 4.68 -4.05 -4.94
C MET A 276 5.44 -4.89 -3.92
N ARG A 277 5.42 -6.22 -4.12
CA ARG A 277 6.29 -7.14 -3.41
C ARG A 277 7.52 -7.46 -4.22
N ASP A 278 8.69 -7.17 -3.64
CA ASP A 278 9.98 -7.39 -4.29
C ASP A 278 10.20 -8.84 -4.68
N SER A 279 9.74 -9.77 -3.84
CA SER A 279 9.85 -11.20 -4.13
C SER A 279 9.18 -11.58 -5.45
N ILE A 280 8.09 -10.90 -5.83
CA ILE A 280 7.41 -11.14 -7.10
C ILE A 280 8.19 -10.55 -8.28
N HIS A 281 8.75 -9.34 -8.14
CA HIS A 281 9.60 -8.74 -9.16
C HIS A 281 10.85 -9.59 -9.40
N ASN A 282 11.50 -10.01 -8.31
CA ASN A 282 12.67 -10.88 -8.34
C ASN A 282 12.36 -12.24 -8.99
N PHE A 283 11.21 -12.83 -8.68
CA PHE A 283 10.80 -14.13 -9.23
C PHE A 283 10.72 -14.12 -10.75
N VAL A 284 10.19 -13.04 -11.36
CA VAL A 284 10.12 -12.90 -12.82
C VAL A 284 11.30 -12.12 -13.42
N GLY A 285 12.30 -11.78 -12.62
CA GLY A 285 13.52 -11.11 -13.05
C GLY A 285 13.31 -9.67 -13.53
N THR A 286 12.34 -8.94 -12.97
CA THR A 286 12.17 -7.50 -13.22
C THR A 286 13.26 -6.73 -12.46
N PRO A 287 14.05 -5.86 -13.13
CA PRO A 287 15.07 -5.07 -12.46
C PRO A 287 14.49 -4.11 -11.42
N SER A 288 15.33 -3.73 -10.46
CA SER A 288 15.00 -2.65 -9.52
C SER A 288 14.96 -1.29 -10.22
N THR A 289 14.14 -0.40 -9.69
CA THR A 289 13.98 0.95 -10.24
C THR A 289 14.77 1.97 -9.44
N GLU A 290 15.21 3.02 -10.12
CA GLU A 290 15.75 4.21 -9.45
C GLU A 290 14.64 4.99 -8.76
N TYR A 291 15.00 5.94 -7.89
CA TYR A 291 14.04 6.83 -7.24
C TYR A 291 13.36 7.76 -8.24
N ALA A 292 12.07 8.06 -8.01
CA ALA A 292 11.39 9.18 -8.65
C ALA A 292 12.17 10.49 -8.40
N LYS A 293 12.32 11.30 -9.45
CA LYS A 293 13.04 12.58 -9.40
C LYS A 293 12.12 13.71 -9.81
N TYR A 294 12.32 14.86 -9.18
CA TYR A 294 11.77 16.11 -9.63
C TYR A 294 12.75 16.74 -10.63
N ASP A 295 12.53 16.54 -11.91
CA ASP A 295 13.27 17.26 -12.95
C ASP A 295 12.66 18.65 -13.06
N ARG A 296 13.38 19.65 -12.54
CA ARG A 296 13.02 21.06 -12.74
C ARG A 296 13.27 21.36 -14.22
N VAL A 297 12.24 21.18 -15.04
CA VAL A 297 12.27 21.73 -16.40
C VAL A 297 12.13 23.22 -16.20
N ASP A 298 13.22 23.96 -16.39
CA ASP A 298 13.15 25.42 -16.50
C ASP A 298 12.22 25.73 -17.68
N ILE A 299 11.01 26.21 -17.38
CA ILE A 299 10.04 26.72 -18.36
C ILE A 299 10.27 28.21 -18.52
#